data_AF-A0A2E0ZCG7-F1
#
_entry.id   AF-A0A2E0ZCG7-F1
#
_cell.length_a   1.000
_cell.length_b   1.000
_cell.length_c   1.000
_cell.angle_alpha   90.00
_cell.angle_beta   90.00
_cell.angle_gamma   90.00
#
_symmetry.space_group_name_H-M   'P 1'
#
loop_
_entity.id
_entity.type
_entity.pdbx_description
1 polymer ?
#
loop_
_entity_poly.entity_id
_entity_poly.type
_entity_poly.pdbx_seq_one_letter_code
_entity_poly.pdbx_strand_id
1 'polypeptide(L)'
;MSHFTETRIWQSTKPYESEQSNLARSSNGNGASIHDDGIKTLRRQLISLNAWPEAGDAFLELLDQVQGCGATLVPTDYDWLPQVAESAYKGEDIGARYPSIFQKLLAFPELRQKFLQALHIRSVGV
;
A
#
# COMPACT_ATOMS: atom_id res chain seq x y z
N MET A 1 18.56 -37.26 -35.92
CA MET A 1 18.94 -36.82 -34.56
C MET A 1 18.89 -35.31 -34.55
N SER A 2 18.05 -34.76 -33.67
CA SER A 2 17.81 -33.34 -33.44
C SER A 2 19.08 -32.60 -33.00
N HIS A 3 19.13 -31.28 -33.23
CA HIS A 3 19.48 -30.20 -32.29
C HIS A 3 19.69 -28.91 -33.11
N PHE A 4 18.74 -27.98 -33.10
CA PHE A 4 18.52 -26.91 -32.12
C PHE A 4 19.30 -25.63 -32.49
N THR A 5 18.54 -24.56 -32.64
CA THR A 5 18.85 -23.17 -33.02
C THR A 5 19.83 -22.49 -32.07
N GLU A 6 20.67 -21.58 -32.59
CA GLU A 6 21.11 -20.42 -31.78
C GLU A 6 21.44 -19.19 -32.66
N THR A 7 20.56 -18.20 -32.57
CA THR A 7 20.74 -16.82 -33.03
C THR A 7 21.57 -16.02 -32.03
N ARG A 8 22.38 -15.07 -32.54
CA ARG A 8 22.81 -13.75 -31.99
C ARG A 8 22.84 -13.62 -30.45
N ILE A 9 23.87 -13.07 -29.82
CA ILE A 9 24.19 -11.63 -29.80
C ILE A 9 25.60 -11.49 -29.19
N TRP A 10 26.52 -10.84 -29.92
CA TRP A 10 27.71 -10.20 -29.34
C TRP A 10 27.45 -8.70 -29.34
N GLN A 11 27.60 -8.04 -28.19
CA GLN A 11 28.41 -6.84 -27.99
C GLN A 11 28.02 -6.13 -26.67
N SER A 12 28.91 -6.26 -25.68
CA SER A 12 29.14 -5.20 -24.71
C SER A 12 30.00 -4.11 -25.38
N THR A 13 29.64 -2.83 -25.22
CA THR A 13 30.43 -1.83 -24.47
C THR A 13 29.92 -0.39 -24.67
N LYS A 14 29.38 0.19 -23.59
CA LYS A 14 29.50 1.59 -23.07
C LYS A 14 29.00 2.78 -23.94
N PRO A 15 28.98 4.01 -23.39
CA PRO A 15 27.85 4.60 -22.66
C PRO A 15 27.30 5.81 -23.44
N TYR A 16 25.98 5.97 -23.51
CA TYR A 16 25.42 7.13 -24.19
C TYR A 16 25.62 8.39 -23.33
N GLU A 17 26.50 9.27 -23.81
CA GLU A 17 26.61 10.65 -23.36
C GLU A 17 25.36 11.45 -23.73
N SER A 18 24.83 12.15 -22.74
CA SER A 18 24.38 13.54 -22.82
C SER A 18 23.47 13.97 -23.99
N GLU A 19 22.17 13.74 -23.81
CA GLU A 19 21.16 14.70 -24.27
C GLU A 19 20.49 15.32 -23.03
N GLN A 20 21.17 16.31 -22.45
CA GLN A 20 20.54 17.29 -21.57
C GLN A 20 19.85 18.35 -22.43
N SER A 21 18.62 18.65 -22.05
CA SER A 21 17.79 19.80 -22.42
C SER A 21 16.80 19.52 -23.55
N ASN A 22 15.53 19.30 -23.18
CA ASN A 22 14.56 20.39 -23.21
C ASN A 22 13.26 20.00 -22.48
N LEU A 23 12.87 20.86 -21.54
CA LEU A 23 11.52 21.04 -21.02
C LEU A 23 10.78 19.81 -20.46
N ALA A 24 11.12 19.43 -19.22
CA ALA A 24 10.12 18.94 -18.27
C ALA A 24 9.81 20.02 -17.24
N ARG A 25 9.40 21.22 -17.71
CA ARG A 25 8.62 22.14 -16.88
C ARG A 25 7.15 21.74 -17.00
N SER A 26 6.82 20.64 -16.34
CA SER A 26 5.48 20.40 -15.82
C SER A 26 5.66 19.92 -14.39
N SER A 27 5.69 20.89 -13.48
CA SER A 27 5.32 20.70 -12.09
C SER A 27 3.96 20.03 -12.08
N ASN A 28 3.91 18.69 -12.03
CA ASN A 28 2.69 17.98 -11.72
C ASN A 28 2.93 17.26 -10.40
N GLY A 29 2.77 18.03 -9.31
CA GLY A 29 2.77 17.56 -7.93
C GLY A 29 1.56 16.70 -7.59
N ASN A 30 1.29 15.67 -8.40
CA ASN A 30 0.17 14.75 -8.25
C ASN A 30 0.60 13.33 -7.83
N GLY A 31 1.88 13.09 -7.56
CA GLY A 31 2.36 11.80 -7.07
C GLY A 31 2.04 11.53 -5.59
N ALA A 32 1.73 12.56 -4.81
CA ALA A 32 1.47 12.44 -3.37
C ALA A 32 0.00 12.10 -3.02
N SER A 33 -0.95 12.34 -3.93
CA SER A 33 -2.37 12.38 -3.56
C SER A 33 -3.04 10.99 -3.46
N ILE A 34 -2.65 10.02 -4.30
CA ILE A 34 -3.28 8.68 -4.28
C ILE A 34 -3.03 7.95 -2.95
N HIS A 35 -1.83 8.12 -2.40
CA HIS A 35 -1.42 7.46 -1.16
C HIS A 35 -2.10 8.06 0.07
N ASP A 36 -2.25 9.38 0.07
CA ASP A 36 -2.85 10.15 1.15
C ASP A 36 -4.39 10.01 1.18
N ASP A 37 -5.05 10.02 0.01
CA ASP A 37 -6.50 9.80 -0.09
C ASP A 37 -6.92 8.41 0.42
N GLY A 38 -6.10 7.37 0.17
CA GLY A 38 -6.34 6.02 0.68
C GLY A 38 -6.26 5.94 2.21
N ILE A 39 -5.28 6.62 2.83
CA ILE A 39 -5.13 6.68 4.29
C ILE A 39 -6.32 7.44 4.90
N LYS A 40 -6.66 8.61 4.35
CA LYS A 40 -7.78 9.42 4.80
C LYS A 40 -9.10 8.64 4.74
N THR A 41 -9.30 7.86 3.68
CA THR A 41 -10.48 7.00 3.52
C THR A 41 -10.50 5.89 4.56
N LEU A 42 -9.37 5.19 4.77
CA LEU A 42 -9.22 4.17 5.81
C LEU A 42 -9.55 4.74 7.19
N ARG A 43 -8.92 5.84 7.56
CA ARG A 43 -9.14 6.53 8.84
C ARG A 43 -10.61 6.89 9.03
N ARG A 44 -11.24 7.51 8.03
CA ARG A 44 -12.66 7.91 8.11
C ARG A 44 -13.58 6.70 8.30
N GLN A 45 -13.37 5.62 7.55
CA GLN A 45 -14.21 4.42 7.70
C GLN A 45 -14.03 3.76 9.06
N LEU A 46 -12.78 3.64 9.54
CA LEU A 46 -12.51 3.04 10.84
C LEU A 46 -13.04 3.90 12.00
N ILE A 47 -12.92 5.23 11.92
CA ILE A 47 -13.52 6.15 12.90
C ILE A 47 -15.04 6.01 12.89
N SER A 48 -15.67 5.96 11.71
CA SER A 48 -17.12 5.77 11.58
C SER A 48 -17.61 4.45 12.21
N LEU A 49 -16.72 3.46 12.32
CA LEU A 49 -17.00 2.17 12.92
C LEU A 49 -16.51 2.05 14.37
N ASN A 50 -15.91 3.09 14.95
CA ASN A 50 -15.25 3.05 16.27
C ASN A 50 -14.09 2.01 16.35
N ALA A 51 -13.48 1.69 15.22
CA ALA A 51 -12.39 0.73 15.10
C ALA A 51 -11.00 1.37 14.91
N TRP A 52 -10.94 2.71 14.86
CA TRP A 52 -9.68 3.43 14.72
C TRP A 52 -8.90 3.38 16.03
N PRO A 53 -7.63 2.92 16.03
CA PRO A 53 -6.81 2.92 17.23
C PRO A 53 -6.53 4.33 17.73
N GLU A 54 -6.45 4.50 19.06
CA GLU A 54 -6.05 5.76 19.69
C GLU A 54 -4.67 6.21 19.23
N ALA A 55 -3.72 5.27 19.08
CA ALA A 55 -2.39 5.54 18.56
C ALA A 55 -2.33 5.65 17.02
N GLY A 56 -3.45 5.52 16.31
CA GLY A 56 -3.49 5.46 14.85
C GLY A 56 -2.94 6.72 14.17
N ASP A 57 -3.26 7.89 14.72
CA ASP A 57 -2.75 9.16 14.22
C ASP A 57 -1.24 9.32 14.49
N ALA A 58 -0.76 8.92 15.66
CA ALA A 58 0.67 8.90 15.97
C ALA A 58 1.44 7.93 15.05
N PHE A 59 0.85 6.78 14.71
CA PHE A 59 1.43 5.85 13.73
C PHE A 59 1.52 6.44 12.33
N LEU A 60 0.56 7.28 11.92
CA LEU A 60 0.62 8.00 10.64
C LEU A 60 1.76 9.01 10.61
N GLU A 61 1.89 9.81 11.68
CA GLU A 61 2.99 10.78 11.80
C GLU A 61 4.36 10.10 11.81
N LEU A 62 4.47 8.93 12.44
CA LEU A 62 5.69 8.13 12.45
C LEU A 62 5.97 7.50 11.08
N LEU A 63 4.96 7.04 10.35
CA LEU A 63 5.14 6.45 9.02
C LEU A 63 5.57 7.47 7.96
N ASP A 64 5.10 8.71 8.04
CA ASP A 64 5.56 9.80 7.19
C ASP A 64 7.06 10.09 7.42
N GLN A 65 7.49 10.03 8.68
CA GLN A 65 8.89 10.22 9.08
C GLN A 65 9.78 9.03 8.72
N VAL A 66 9.23 7.81 8.75
CA VAL A 66 9.97 6.58 8.49
C VAL A 66 9.55 5.99 7.14
N GLN A 67 9.87 6.71 6.07
CA GLN A 67 9.74 6.19 4.70
C GLN A 67 10.52 4.88 4.56
N GLY A 68 9.80 3.76 4.43
CA GLY A 68 10.38 2.45 4.13
C GLY A 68 10.73 1.59 5.34
N CYS A 69 10.01 1.72 6.45
CA CYS A 69 10.23 0.89 7.63
C CYS A 69 9.83 -0.59 7.40
N GLY A 70 10.73 -1.38 6.78
CA GLY A 70 10.99 -2.83 6.91
C GLY A 70 9.85 -3.84 6.79
N ALA A 71 8.60 -3.41 6.77
CA ALA A 71 7.45 -4.28 6.61
C ALA A 71 7.54 -4.82 5.19
N THR A 72 7.65 -6.13 5.05
CA THR A 72 7.53 -6.79 3.75
C THR A 72 6.09 -7.27 3.63
N LEU A 73 5.46 -6.96 2.50
CA LEU A 73 4.13 -7.47 2.19
C LEU A 73 4.27 -8.94 1.78
N VAL A 74 3.67 -9.83 2.55
CA VAL A 74 3.64 -11.27 2.26
C VAL A 74 2.22 -11.70 1.85
N PRO A 75 2.07 -12.73 1.00
CA PRO A 75 0.75 -13.18 0.55
C PRO A 75 -0.21 -13.51 1.71
N THR A 76 0.32 -14.02 2.82
CA THR A 76 -0.46 -14.32 4.03
C THR A 76 -1.10 -13.09 4.67
N ASP A 77 -0.58 -11.87 4.46
CA ASP A 77 -1.20 -10.65 5.01
C ASP A 77 -2.60 -10.41 4.43
N TYR A 78 -2.82 -10.82 3.18
CA TYR A 78 -4.12 -10.72 2.53
C TYR A 78 -5.16 -11.65 3.13
N ASP A 79 -4.74 -12.79 3.67
CA ASP A 79 -5.61 -13.80 4.29
C ASP A 79 -6.24 -13.29 5.60
N TRP A 80 -5.56 -12.37 6.29
CA TRP A 80 -6.07 -11.74 7.51
C TRP A 80 -7.12 -10.66 7.23
N LEU A 81 -7.16 -10.08 6.03
CA LEU A 81 -8.04 -8.94 5.73
C LEU A 81 -9.53 -9.19 6.02
N PRO A 82 -10.13 -10.35 5.69
CA PRO A 82 -11.53 -10.62 6.02
C PRO A 82 -11.81 -10.61 7.52
N GLN A 83 -10.88 -11.13 8.32
CA GLN A 83 -11.00 -11.16 9.79
C GLN A 83 -10.79 -9.78 10.39
N VAL A 84 -9.77 -9.05 9.93
CA VAL A 84 -9.52 -7.67 10.40
C VAL A 84 -10.68 -6.75 10.01
N ALA A 85 -11.26 -6.92 8.81
CA ALA A 85 -12.41 -6.15 8.36
C ALA A 85 -13.67 -6.48 9.17
N GLU A 86 -13.85 -7.74 9.57
CA GLU A 86 -14.94 -8.13 10.47
C GLU A 86 -14.78 -7.50 11.86
N SER A 87 -13.58 -7.53 12.42
CA SER A 87 -13.29 -6.85 13.69
C SER A 87 -13.50 -5.33 13.60
N ALA A 88 -13.05 -4.71 12.52
CA ALA A 88 -13.30 -3.30 12.27
C ALA A 88 -14.80 -3.00 12.16
N TYR A 89 -15.57 -3.84 11.47
CA TYR A 89 -17.01 -3.69 11.35
C TYR A 89 -17.76 -3.83 12.68
N LYS A 90 -17.26 -4.68 13.58
CA LYS A 90 -17.75 -4.83 14.96
C LYS A 90 -17.35 -3.66 15.88
N GLY A 91 -16.55 -2.72 15.40
CA GLY A 91 -16.02 -1.60 16.17
C GLY A 91 -14.93 -1.97 17.16
N GLU A 92 -14.17 -3.02 16.85
CA GLU A 92 -13.01 -3.39 17.62
C GLU A 92 -11.78 -2.61 17.16
N ASP A 93 -10.94 -2.20 18.11
CA ASP A 93 -9.68 -1.53 17.82
C ASP A 93 -8.73 -2.48 17.07
N ILE A 94 -8.60 -2.27 15.76
CA ILE A 94 -7.75 -3.12 14.92
C ILE A 94 -6.26 -2.84 15.11
N GLY A 95 -5.88 -1.66 15.62
CA GLY A 95 -4.48 -1.36 15.91
C GLY A 95 -4.00 -2.08 17.16
N ALA A 96 -4.87 -2.27 18.15
CA ALA A 96 -4.59 -3.06 19.33
C ALA A 96 -4.61 -4.57 19.03
N ARG A 97 -5.58 -5.05 18.25
CA ARG A 97 -5.74 -6.48 17.95
C ARG A 97 -4.80 -7.00 16.86
N TYR A 98 -4.51 -6.18 15.85
CA TYR A 98 -3.73 -6.56 14.68
C TYR A 98 -2.67 -5.49 14.34
N PRO A 99 -1.77 -5.14 15.27
CA PRO A 99 -0.82 -4.04 15.08
C PRO A 99 0.04 -4.19 13.83
N SER A 100 0.51 -5.41 13.54
CA SER A 100 1.32 -5.70 12.34
C SER A 100 0.54 -5.50 11.03
N ILE A 101 -0.73 -5.91 11.00
CA ILE A 101 -1.57 -5.72 9.80
C ILE A 101 -1.94 -4.25 9.68
N PHE A 102 -2.30 -3.58 10.77
CA PHE A 102 -2.60 -2.16 10.79
C PHE A 102 -1.43 -1.33 10.26
N GLN A 103 -0.20 -1.57 10.75
CA GLN A 103 1.00 -0.93 10.22
C GLN A 103 1.15 -1.16 8.70
N LYS A 104 0.91 -2.39 8.22
CA LYS A 104 0.95 -2.70 6.79
C LYS A 104 -0.16 -2.03 6.00
N LEU A 105 -1.36 -1.86 6.54
CA LEU A 105 -2.45 -1.09 5.91
C LEU A 105 -2.06 0.38 5.74
N LEU A 106 -1.30 0.92 6.69
CA LEU A 106 -0.79 2.27 6.58
C LEU A 106 0.38 2.36 5.60
N ALA A 107 1.30 1.40 5.60
CA ALA A 107 2.50 1.41 4.74
C ALA A 107 2.24 0.97 3.27
N PHE A 108 1.29 0.07 3.02
CA PHE A 108 1.06 -0.53 1.71
C PHE A 108 -0.30 -0.12 1.11
N PRO A 109 -0.30 0.59 -0.03
CA PRO A 109 -1.54 1.08 -0.64
C PRO A 109 -2.38 -0.08 -1.21
N GLU A 110 -1.74 -1.12 -1.76
CA GLU A 110 -2.43 -2.28 -2.34
C GLU A 110 -3.20 -3.07 -1.28
N LEU A 111 -2.56 -3.35 -0.14
CA LEU A 111 -3.20 -4.03 0.98
C LEU A 111 -4.37 -3.20 1.53
N ARG A 112 -4.18 -1.87 1.63
CA ARG A 112 -5.21 -0.94 2.06
C ARG A 112 -6.43 -0.95 1.15
N GLN A 113 -6.23 -0.89 -0.16
CA GLN A 113 -7.32 -0.93 -1.13
C GLN A 113 -8.12 -2.24 -1.01
N LYS A 114 -7.42 -3.38 -0.86
CA LYS A 114 -8.07 -4.68 -0.65
C LYS A 114 -8.85 -4.73 0.67
N PHE A 115 -8.30 -4.16 1.74
CA PHE A 115 -8.99 -4.06 3.02
C PHE A 115 -10.25 -3.20 2.92
N LEU A 116 -10.15 -2.02 2.31
CA LEU A 116 -11.29 -1.13 2.09
C LEU A 116 -12.39 -1.81 1.25
N GLN A 117 -12.01 -2.60 0.24
CA GLN A 117 -12.96 -3.42 -0.51
C GLN A 117 -13.64 -4.47 0.38
N ALA A 118 -12.88 -5.20 1.20
CA ALA A 118 -13.42 -6.19 2.13
C ALA A 118 -14.38 -5.55 3.15
N LEU A 119 -14.02 -4.38 3.68
CA LEU A 119 -14.85 -3.62 4.62
C LEU A 119 -16.13 -3.09 3.95
N HIS A 120 -16.03 -2.61 2.71
CA HIS A 120 -17.19 -2.14 1.94
C HIS A 120 -18.18 -3.27 1.65
N ILE A 121 -17.69 -4.44 1.23
CA ILE A 121 -18.54 -5.63 1.00
C ILE A 121 -19.30 -5.99 2.28
N ARG A 122 -18.64 -5.92 3.45
CA ARG A 122 -19.28 -6.16 4.75
C ARG A 122 -20.32 -5.10 5.11
N SER A 123 -20.09 -3.84 4.77
CA SER A 123 -21.04 -2.75 5.05
C SER A 123 -22.27 -2.75 4.13
N VAL A 124 -22.16 -3.28 2.91
CA VAL A 124 -23.25 -3.30 1.91
C VAL A 124 -24.01 -4.64 1.92
N GLY A 125 -23.42 -5.70 2.45
CA GLY A 125 -24.00 -7.04 2.49
C GLY A 125 -24.98 -7.33 3.64
N VAL A 126 -25.68 -6.32 4.16
CA VAL A 126 -26.72 -6.46 5.20
C VAL A 126 -28.08 -6.06 4.66
#